data_AF-A0A2V9TRG3-F1
#
_entry.id   AF-A0A2V9TRG3-F1
#
_cell.length_a   1.000
_cell.length_b   1.000
_cell.length_c   1.000
_cell.angle_alpha   90.00
_cell.angle_beta   90.00
_cell.angle_gamma   90.00
#
_symmetry.space_group_name_H-M   'P 1'
#
loop_
_entity.id
_entity.type
_entity.pdbx_description
1 polymer ?
#
loop_
_entity_poly.entity_id
_entity_poly.type
_entity_poly.pdbx_seq_one_letter_code
_entity_poly.pdbx_strand_id
1 'polypeptide(L)'
;MKRLLSVLVPFLLVAIPAEVFAKADTSKITIKGADLEAPIEITDLKTLAKFSVWTGPGTSCTGSGCPGTSAKQTESFIVDWSQAVAEPASGLQRYEVSFYAKTPNERLIYVVFYEYDPATEHGYIYLPGRAEKWYRLNVSTIFHGVEGKWFRAWTVWESVAAPLIAGAKVRASSSLK
;
A
#
# COMPACT_ATOMS: atom_id res chain seq x y z
N MET A 1 -1.21 39.26 -60.55
CA MET A 1 -2.05 39.86 -59.47
C MET A 1 -3.25 38.95 -59.21
N LYS A 2 -3.66 38.81 -57.93
CA LYS A 2 -4.84 38.11 -57.35
C LYS A 2 -4.60 36.63 -56.97
N ARG A 3 -3.93 36.39 -55.81
CA ARG A 3 -4.46 36.19 -54.43
C ARG A 3 -5.12 34.81 -54.23
N LEU A 4 -4.30 33.82 -53.86
CA LEU A 4 -4.72 32.59 -53.20
C LEU A 4 -5.16 32.95 -51.77
N LEU A 5 -6.44 32.75 -51.44
CA LEU A 5 -6.90 32.83 -50.06
C LEU A 5 -6.36 31.60 -49.30
N SER A 6 -5.39 31.83 -48.43
CA SER A 6 -4.92 30.84 -47.47
C SER A 6 -5.92 30.77 -46.32
N VAL A 7 -6.68 29.67 -46.22
CA VAL A 7 -7.59 29.41 -45.10
C VAL A 7 -6.75 28.94 -43.93
N LEU A 8 -6.49 29.85 -42.99
CA LEU A 8 -5.84 29.52 -41.71
C LEU A 8 -6.90 28.85 -40.81
N VAL A 9 -6.84 27.53 -40.70
CA VAL A 9 -7.65 26.78 -39.71
C VAL A 9 -6.93 26.87 -38.37
N PRO A 10 -7.50 27.54 -37.34
CA PRO A 10 -6.90 27.51 -36.01
C PRO A 10 -7.09 26.11 -35.42
N PHE A 11 -5.98 25.40 -35.21
CA PHE A 11 -5.95 24.13 -34.48
C PHE A 11 -6.24 24.46 -33.00
N LEU A 12 -7.51 24.37 -32.61
CA LEU A 12 -7.94 24.57 -31.23
C LEU A 12 -7.39 23.40 -30.39
N LEU A 13 -6.26 23.60 -29.71
CA LEU A 13 -5.81 22.67 -28.67
C LEU A 13 -6.88 22.64 -27.58
N VAL A 14 -7.73 21.61 -27.60
CA VAL A 14 -8.56 21.27 -26.45
C VAL A 14 -7.62 20.78 -25.38
N ALA A 15 -7.25 21.67 -24.45
CA ALA A 15 -6.64 21.28 -23.19
C ALA A 15 -7.70 20.47 -22.43
N ILE A 16 -7.65 19.14 -22.56
CA ILE A 16 -8.39 18.27 -21.65
C ILE A 16 -7.77 18.55 -20.27
N PRO A 17 -8.52 19.11 -19.30
CA PRO A 17 -8.02 19.17 -17.95
C PRO A 17 -7.75 17.73 -17.53
N ALA A 18 -6.47 17.37 -17.41
CA ALA A 18 -6.11 16.16 -16.70
C ALA A 18 -6.63 16.38 -15.28
N GLU A 19 -7.63 15.61 -14.88
CA GLU A 19 -7.96 15.50 -13.46
C GLU A 19 -6.72 14.93 -12.79
N VAL A 20 -5.91 15.83 -12.22
CA VAL A 20 -4.82 15.47 -11.33
C VAL A 20 -5.51 14.95 -10.08
N PHE A 21 -5.88 13.67 -10.09
CA PHE A 21 -6.22 12.96 -8.88
C PHE A 21 -4.95 12.99 -8.02
N ALA A 22 -4.91 13.94 -7.09
CA ALA A 22 -4.02 13.83 -5.96
C ALA A 22 -4.18 12.40 -5.42
N LYS A 23 -3.05 11.70 -5.26
CA LYS A 23 -3.02 10.31 -4.79
C LYS A 23 -3.93 10.18 -3.57
N ALA A 24 -5.02 9.43 -3.70
CA ALA A 24 -6.08 9.45 -2.71
C ALA A 24 -5.63 8.81 -1.38
N ASP A 25 -6.15 9.34 -0.27
CA ASP A 25 -5.84 8.84 1.06
C ASP A 25 -6.35 7.40 1.26
N THR A 26 -5.60 6.63 2.05
CA THR A 26 -6.03 5.31 2.51
C THR A 26 -7.31 5.45 3.32
N SER A 27 -8.38 4.82 2.87
CA SER A 27 -9.69 4.86 3.54
C SER A 27 -9.94 3.67 4.47
N LYS A 28 -9.27 2.55 4.20
CA LYS A 28 -9.37 1.33 4.99
C LYS A 28 -8.16 0.44 4.75
N ILE A 29 -7.74 -0.28 5.79
CA ILE A 29 -6.81 -1.40 5.67
C ILE A 29 -7.53 -2.64 6.20
N THR A 30 -7.40 -3.78 5.50
CA THR A 30 -7.91 -5.05 6.00
C THR A 30 -6.79 -6.07 6.14
N ILE A 31 -6.81 -6.84 7.22
CA ILE A 31 -5.92 -7.98 7.47
C ILE A 31 -6.78 -9.25 7.43
N LYS A 32 -6.46 -10.21 6.56
CA LYS A 32 -7.22 -11.46 6.43
C LYS A 32 -6.32 -12.68 6.21
N GLY A 33 -6.90 -13.86 6.34
CA GLY A 33 -6.22 -15.14 6.11
C GLY A 33 -5.67 -15.74 7.40
N ALA A 34 -4.76 -16.71 7.24
CA ALA A 34 -4.26 -17.54 8.33
C ALA A 34 -5.42 -18.15 9.16
N ASP A 35 -5.38 -17.96 10.47
CA ASP A 35 -6.31 -18.45 11.48
C ASP A 35 -7.32 -17.38 11.94
N LEU A 36 -7.49 -16.28 11.19
CA LEU A 36 -8.52 -15.29 11.47
C LEU A 36 -9.88 -15.76 10.96
N GLU A 37 -10.87 -15.85 11.86
CA GLU A 37 -12.26 -16.21 11.51
C GLU A 37 -12.95 -15.17 10.62
N ALA A 38 -12.57 -13.90 10.79
CA ALA A 38 -13.08 -12.78 9.99
C ALA A 38 -11.95 -11.78 9.72
N PRO A 39 -12.03 -11.01 8.62
CA PRO A 39 -11.08 -9.93 8.36
C PRO A 39 -11.10 -8.88 9.47
N ILE A 40 -9.91 -8.42 9.88
CA ILE A 40 -9.76 -7.25 10.75
C ILE A 40 -9.81 -6.02 9.85
N GLU A 41 -10.68 -5.05 10.17
CA GLU A 41 -10.73 -3.77 9.48
C GLU A 41 -10.14 -2.65 10.34
N ILE A 42 -9.23 -1.87 9.75
CA ILE A 42 -8.67 -0.66 10.34
C ILE A 42 -9.25 0.53 9.57
N THR A 43 -10.04 1.35 10.26
CA THR A 43 -10.76 2.51 9.69
C THR A 43 -10.50 3.81 10.46
N ASP A 44 -9.80 3.76 11.59
CA ASP A 44 -9.43 4.96 12.36
C ASP A 44 -8.49 5.87 11.54
N LEU A 45 -8.95 7.09 11.25
CA LEU A 45 -8.26 8.00 10.35
C LEU A 45 -6.86 8.40 10.84
N LYS A 46 -6.65 8.51 12.17
CA LYS A 46 -5.34 8.84 12.74
C LYS A 46 -4.34 7.71 12.55
N THR A 47 -4.81 6.47 12.64
CA THR A 47 -4.02 5.27 12.38
C THR A 47 -3.73 5.14 10.88
N LEU A 48 -4.73 5.30 10.03
CA LEU A 48 -4.59 5.21 8.58
C LEU A 48 -3.62 6.25 8.01
N ALA A 49 -3.59 7.48 8.54
CA ALA A 49 -2.68 8.53 8.12
C ALA A 49 -1.18 8.17 8.27
N LYS A 50 -0.84 7.15 9.08
CA LYS A 50 0.52 6.63 9.23
C LYS A 50 0.92 5.75 8.04
N PHE A 51 -0.03 5.12 7.37
CA PHE A 51 0.21 4.05 6.40
C PHE A 51 -0.22 4.46 4.99
N SER A 52 0.60 5.29 4.35
CA SER A 52 0.41 5.72 2.97
C SER A 52 1.12 4.79 2.00
N VAL A 53 0.40 4.16 1.06
CA VAL A 53 1.03 3.33 0.01
C VAL A 53 1.90 4.14 -0.95
N TRP A 54 1.76 5.47 -0.95
CA TRP A 54 2.37 6.37 -1.93
C TRP A 54 3.82 6.75 -1.65
N THR A 55 4.52 5.97 -0.80
CA THR A 55 5.90 6.18 -0.37
C THR A 55 6.80 5.02 -0.78
N GLY A 56 8.12 5.23 -0.69
CA GLY A 56 9.13 4.22 -1.01
C GLY A 56 9.65 4.27 -2.44
N PRO A 57 10.46 3.27 -2.85
CA PRO A 57 11.02 3.15 -4.20
C PRO A 57 9.94 3.26 -5.28
N GLY A 58 10.26 3.84 -6.44
CA GLY A 58 9.30 3.98 -7.54
C GLY A 58 8.21 5.04 -7.31
N THR A 59 8.22 5.74 -6.16
CA THR A 59 7.33 6.89 -5.92
C THR A 59 8.11 8.20 -6.02
N SER A 60 7.62 9.14 -6.83
CA SER A 60 8.04 10.54 -6.76
C SER A 60 7.00 11.31 -5.96
N CYS A 61 7.39 11.93 -4.86
CA CYS A 61 6.57 12.94 -4.20
C CYS A 61 7.30 14.28 -4.31
N THR A 62 6.71 15.21 -5.05
CA THR A 62 7.22 16.58 -5.21
C THR A 62 6.16 17.54 -4.64
N GLY A 63 6.45 18.20 -3.52
CA GLY A 63 5.56 19.16 -2.87
C GLY A 63 5.82 19.31 -1.37
N SER A 64 5.40 20.42 -0.76
CA SER A 64 5.60 20.73 0.67
C SER A 64 4.77 19.87 1.64
N GLY A 65 3.82 19.08 1.12
CA GLY A 65 3.08 18.05 1.86
C GLY A 65 3.64 16.64 1.70
N CYS A 66 4.80 16.49 1.05
CA CYS A 66 5.44 15.20 0.83
C CYS A 66 6.38 14.84 1.98
N PRO A 67 6.24 13.63 2.57
CA PRO A 67 7.27 13.09 3.48
C PRO A 67 8.62 12.82 2.78
N GLY A 68 8.71 13.00 1.46
CA GLY A 68 9.74 12.44 0.59
C GLY A 68 10.91 13.35 0.19
N THR A 69 11.03 14.59 0.69
CA THR A 69 12.13 15.50 0.25
C THR A 69 13.14 15.89 1.32
N SER A 70 13.10 15.29 2.52
CA SER A 70 14.14 15.53 3.53
C SER A 70 14.36 14.31 4.43
N ALA A 71 15.52 13.66 4.24
CA ALA A 71 16.32 12.98 5.28
C ALA A 71 15.57 12.33 6.45
N LYS A 72 14.68 11.40 6.14
CA LYS A 72 14.27 10.20 6.90
C LYS A 72 13.11 9.67 6.07
N GLN A 73 13.26 8.48 5.48
CA GLN A 73 12.09 7.73 5.01
C GLN A 73 11.23 7.55 6.25
N THR A 74 10.33 8.50 6.48
CA THR A 74 9.41 8.50 7.61
C THR A 74 8.66 7.19 7.51
N GLU A 75 8.42 6.54 8.65
CA GLU A 75 7.74 5.26 8.82
C GLU A 75 6.32 5.29 8.24
N SER A 76 6.25 5.44 6.92
CA SER A 76 5.12 5.81 6.10
C SER A 76 5.01 4.71 5.05
N PHE A 77 3.82 4.14 4.97
CA PHE A 77 3.60 2.74 4.60
C PHE A 77 4.01 1.78 5.72
N ILE A 78 3.97 0.48 5.44
CA ILE A 78 4.25 -0.58 6.43
C ILE A 78 5.61 -1.26 6.22
N VAL A 79 6.34 -0.88 5.17
CA VAL A 79 7.59 -1.52 4.74
C VAL A 79 8.79 -0.65 5.09
N ASP A 80 9.77 -1.22 5.82
CA ASP A 80 11.11 -0.64 5.93
C ASP A 80 11.92 -1.02 4.68
N TRP A 81 11.90 -0.11 3.70
CA TRP A 81 12.57 -0.29 2.41
C TRP A 81 14.09 -0.41 2.50
N SER A 82 14.69 -0.02 3.64
CA SER A 82 16.13 -0.16 3.88
C SER A 82 16.54 -1.56 4.35
N GLN A 83 15.58 -2.36 4.81
CA GLN A 83 15.80 -3.67 5.43
C GLN A 83 15.25 -4.80 4.57
N ALA A 84 15.82 -4.99 3.38
CA ALA A 84 15.53 -6.16 2.55
C ALA A 84 16.06 -7.43 3.23
N VAL A 85 15.30 -8.52 3.16
CA VAL A 85 15.68 -9.84 3.71
C VAL A 85 15.47 -10.93 2.66
N ALA A 86 16.09 -12.10 2.86
CA ALA A 86 15.99 -13.21 1.91
C ALA A 86 14.56 -13.78 1.85
N GLU A 87 14.18 -14.60 2.81
CA GLU A 87 12.81 -15.06 3.04
C GLU A 87 12.75 -15.34 4.55
N PRO A 88 11.66 -14.98 5.26
CA PRO A 88 11.53 -15.31 6.67
C PRO A 88 11.44 -16.83 6.89
N ALA A 89 11.48 -17.24 8.15
CA ALA A 89 11.37 -18.66 8.51
C ALA A 89 10.09 -19.30 7.94
N SER A 90 10.20 -20.54 7.48
CA SER A 90 9.04 -21.28 6.97
C SER A 90 8.03 -21.58 8.08
N GLY A 91 6.74 -21.60 7.74
CA GLY A 91 5.67 -21.99 8.68
C GLY A 91 5.12 -20.85 9.52
N LEU A 92 5.55 -19.61 9.28
CA LEU A 92 4.90 -18.43 9.85
C LEU A 92 3.49 -18.25 9.27
N GLN A 93 2.61 -17.70 10.09
CA GLN A 93 1.26 -17.36 9.64
C GLN A 93 1.32 -16.18 8.67
N ARG A 94 0.75 -16.39 7.48
CA ARG A 94 0.71 -15.38 6.42
C ARG A 94 -0.66 -14.71 6.35
N TYR A 95 -0.65 -13.40 6.50
CA TYR A 95 -1.83 -12.55 6.37
C TYR A 95 -1.76 -11.74 5.08
N GLU A 96 -2.90 -11.62 4.40
CA GLU A 96 -3.06 -10.68 3.29
C GLU A 96 -3.47 -9.32 3.85
N VAL A 97 -2.67 -8.29 3.59
CA VAL A 97 -2.90 -6.91 4.01
C VAL A 97 -3.30 -6.08 2.80
N SER A 98 -4.55 -5.63 2.79
CA SER A 98 -5.17 -4.93 1.67
C SER A 98 -5.42 -3.47 2.01
N PHE A 99 -5.06 -2.57 1.10
CA PHE A 99 -5.21 -1.12 1.22
C PHE A 99 -6.28 -0.63 0.26
N TYR A 100 -7.21 0.16 0.78
CA TYR A 100 -8.31 0.77 0.03
C TYR A 100 -8.16 2.28 0.02
N ALA A 101 -8.59 2.92 -1.06
CA ALA A 101 -8.69 4.38 -1.16
C ALA A 101 -10.01 4.78 -1.82
N LYS A 102 -10.45 6.02 -1.54
CA LYS A 102 -11.68 6.59 -2.11
C LYS A 102 -11.39 7.31 -3.43
N THR A 103 -11.82 6.75 -4.56
CA THR A 103 -11.81 7.43 -5.87
C THR A 103 -12.84 6.82 -6.86
N PRO A 104 -13.97 7.46 -7.19
CA PRO A 104 -14.92 8.20 -6.33
C PRO A 104 -15.62 7.32 -5.27
N ASN A 105 -15.56 5.99 -5.45
CA ASN A 105 -15.99 4.99 -4.48
C ASN A 105 -14.76 4.38 -3.78
N GLU A 106 -14.95 3.77 -2.62
CA GLU A 106 -13.90 2.97 -1.97
C GLU A 106 -13.54 1.77 -2.85
N ARG A 107 -12.26 1.63 -3.18
CA ARG A 107 -11.74 0.52 -3.99
C ARG A 107 -10.44 -0.01 -3.40
N LEU A 108 -10.20 -1.30 -3.60
CA LEU A 108 -8.91 -1.92 -3.32
C LEU A 108 -7.85 -1.36 -4.28
N ILE A 109 -6.74 -0.87 -3.74
CA ILE A 109 -5.67 -0.26 -4.55
C ILE A 109 -4.33 -0.97 -4.44
N TYR A 110 -4.07 -1.68 -3.33
CA TYR A 110 -2.76 -2.29 -3.09
C TYR A 110 -2.87 -3.46 -2.12
N VAL A 111 -2.10 -4.53 -2.33
CA VAL A 111 -2.09 -5.70 -1.44
C VAL A 111 -0.67 -6.21 -1.21
N VAL A 112 -0.31 -6.47 0.03
CA VAL A 112 0.95 -7.14 0.40
C VAL A 112 0.67 -8.32 1.33
N PHE A 113 1.66 -9.18 1.52
CA PHE A 113 1.57 -10.25 2.52
C PHE A 113 2.42 -9.90 3.73
N TYR A 114 1.86 -10.11 4.92
CA TYR A 114 2.50 -9.88 6.20
C TYR A 114 2.69 -11.20 6.94
N GLU A 115 3.89 -11.41 7.45
CA GLU A 115 4.22 -12.50 8.36
C GLU A 115 4.81 -11.92 9.63
N TYR A 116 4.44 -12.49 10.79
CA TYR A 116 4.99 -12.10 12.07
C TYR A 116 5.67 -13.30 12.71
N ASP A 117 6.94 -13.14 13.06
CA ASP A 117 7.72 -14.13 13.78
C ASP A 117 7.75 -13.80 15.27
N PRO A 118 7.02 -14.54 16.12
CA PRO A 118 7.02 -14.29 17.55
C PRO A 118 8.36 -14.65 18.22
N ALA A 119 9.22 -15.45 17.58
CA ALA A 119 10.52 -15.82 18.15
C ALA A 119 11.54 -14.68 18.03
N THR A 120 11.42 -13.87 16.98
CA THR A 120 12.29 -12.71 16.75
C THR A 120 11.57 -11.37 17.00
N GLU A 121 10.29 -11.42 17.36
CA GLU A 121 9.40 -10.27 17.54
C GLU A 121 9.37 -9.32 16.35
N HIS A 122 9.50 -9.87 15.14
CA HIS A 122 9.60 -9.06 13.94
C HIS A 122 8.56 -9.43 12.88
N GLY A 123 8.09 -8.39 12.22
CA GLY A 123 7.25 -8.43 11.05
C GLY A 123 8.04 -8.45 9.75
N TYR A 124 7.48 -9.13 8.76
CA TYR A 124 8.01 -9.24 7.41
C TYR A 124 6.91 -8.92 6.41
N ILE A 125 7.25 -8.12 5.41
CA ILE A 125 6.34 -7.76 4.32
C ILE A 125 6.89 -8.31 3.02
N TYR A 126 6.03 -9.02 2.30
CA TYR A 126 6.29 -9.48 0.96
C TYR A 126 5.45 -8.70 -0.05
N LEU A 127 6.13 -8.15 -1.06
CA LEU A 127 5.47 -7.53 -2.20
C LEU A 127 5.21 -8.59 -3.26
N PRO A 128 3.96 -8.84 -3.66
CA PRO A 128 3.63 -9.87 -4.63
C PRO A 128 4.39 -9.73 -5.96
N GLY A 129 5.06 -10.80 -6.38
CA GLY A 129 5.85 -10.90 -7.61
C GLY A 129 5.01 -11.26 -8.84
N ARG A 130 5.63 -11.22 -10.03
CA ARG A 130 4.95 -11.31 -11.34
C ARG A 130 3.98 -12.48 -11.51
N ALA A 131 4.26 -13.63 -10.90
CA ALA A 131 3.45 -14.84 -11.02
C ALA A 131 2.20 -14.83 -10.11
N GLU A 132 2.06 -13.86 -9.21
CA GLU A 132 1.05 -13.88 -8.15
C GLU A 132 -0.15 -12.99 -8.44
N LYS A 133 -1.30 -13.37 -7.86
CA LYS A 133 -2.62 -12.80 -8.15
C LYS A 133 -2.68 -11.28 -8.04
N TRP A 134 -1.95 -10.68 -7.09
CA TRP A 134 -2.00 -9.25 -6.80
C TRP A 134 -1.02 -8.40 -7.59
N TYR A 135 -0.08 -9.02 -8.32
CA TYR A 135 0.95 -8.28 -9.05
C TYR A 135 0.35 -7.25 -10.01
N ARG A 136 -0.60 -7.67 -10.85
CA ARG A 136 -1.20 -6.78 -11.87
C ARG A 136 -1.90 -5.58 -11.25
N LEU A 137 -2.61 -5.78 -10.14
CA LEU A 137 -3.23 -4.69 -9.39
C LEU A 137 -2.16 -3.75 -8.83
N ASN A 138 -1.21 -4.29 -8.06
CA ASN A 138 -0.19 -3.49 -7.40
C ASN A 138 0.60 -2.65 -8.38
N VAL A 139 1.15 -3.24 -9.45
CA VAL A 139 1.98 -2.49 -10.42
C VAL A 139 1.18 -1.50 -11.26
N SER A 140 -0.14 -1.69 -11.40
CA SER A 140 -1.02 -0.70 -12.02
C SER A 140 -1.25 0.53 -11.12
N THR A 141 -1.09 0.35 -9.81
CA THR A 141 -1.19 1.43 -8.81
C THR A 141 0.19 2.07 -8.58
N ILE A 142 1.19 1.29 -8.17
CA ILE A 142 2.57 1.69 -7.91
C ILE A 142 3.50 0.53 -8.29
N PHE A 143 4.49 0.81 -9.14
CA PHE A 143 5.60 -0.09 -9.42
C PHE A 143 6.83 0.34 -8.61
N HIS A 144 7.26 -0.47 -7.64
CA HIS A 144 8.41 -0.19 -6.79
C HIS A 144 9.73 -0.74 -7.36
N GLY A 145 9.68 -1.68 -8.31
CA GLY A 145 10.87 -2.32 -8.89
C GLY A 145 11.51 -3.38 -7.98
N VAL A 146 10.82 -3.74 -6.90
CA VAL A 146 11.26 -4.73 -5.89
C VAL A 146 10.20 -5.78 -5.63
N GLU A 147 9.20 -5.90 -6.52
CA GLU A 147 8.16 -6.93 -6.46
C GLU A 147 8.79 -8.33 -6.45
N GLY A 148 8.22 -9.22 -5.63
CA GLY A 148 8.73 -10.56 -5.37
C GLY A 148 9.82 -10.61 -4.29
N LYS A 149 10.03 -9.54 -3.51
CA LYS A 149 11.02 -9.49 -2.42
C LYS A 149 10.38 -9.30 -1.05
N TRP A 150 11.13 -9.71 -0.04
CA TRP A 150 10.81 -9.56 1.37
C TRP A 150 11.56 -8.39 2.01
N PHE A 151 10.88 -7.72 2.93
CA PHE A 151 11.41 -6.61 3.72
C PHE A 151 10.96 -6.73 5.17
N ARG A 152 11.67 -6.09 6.10
CA ARG A 152 11.14 -5.86 7.45
C ARG A 152 9.91 -4.96 7.39
N ALA A 153 8.95 -5.22 8.27
CA ALA A 153 7.91 -4.26 8.56
C ALA A 153 8.46 -3.13 9.44
N TRP A 154 7.86 -1.94 9.37
CA TRP A 154 8.14 -0.91 10.37
C TRP A 154 7.56 -1.31 11.73
N THR A 155 8.27 -0.96 12.82
CA THR A 155 7.79 -1.17 14.19
C THR A 155 6.46 -0.45 14.46
N VAL A 156 6.20 0.70 13.83
CA VAL A 156 4.90 1.37 13.91
C VAL A 156 3.75 0.52 13.35
N TRP A 157 3.98 -0.25 12.28
CA TRP A 157 2.98 -1.20 11.77
C TRP A 157 2.76 -2.34 12.75
N GLU A 158 3.84 -2.93 13.25
CA GLU A 158 3.79 -4.03 14.21
C GLU A 158 3.00 -3.65 15.47
N SER A 159 3.23 -2.44 16.00
CA SER A 159 2.53 -1.90 17.17
C SER A 159 1.01 -1.79 16.99
N VAL A 160 0.52 -1.78 15.74
CA VAL A 160 -0.90 -1.75 15.39
C VAL A 160 -1.39 -3.15 15.05
N ALA A 161 -0.71 -3.86 14.16
CA ALA A 161 -1.18 -5.12 13.60
C ALA A 161 -1.13 -6.28 14.62
N ALA A 162 -0.04 -6.40 15.38
CA ALA A 162 0.14 -7.50 16.32
C ALA A 162 -0.96 -7.58 17.39
N PRO A 163 -1.30 -6.50 18.14
CA PRO A 163 -2.36 -6.57 19.15
C PRO A 163 -3.74 -6.81 18.55
N LEU A 164 -4.02 -6.30 17.34
CA LEU A 164 -5.30 -6.55 16.65
C LEU A 164 -5.45 -8.02 16.27
N ILE A 165 -4.40 -8.62 15.71
CA ILE A 165 -4.36 -10.05 15.35
C ILE A 165 -4.51 -10.92 16.60
N ALA A 166 -3.73 -10.63 17.65
CA ALA A 166 -3.83 -11.38 18.91
C ALA A 166 -5.24 -11.28 19.53
N GLY A 167 -5.83 -10.08 19.57
CA GLY A 167 -7.18 -9.86 20.08
C GLY A 167 -8.26 -10.59 19.29
N ALA A 168 -8.13 -10.64 17.95
CA ALA A 168 -9.06 -11.38 17.09
C ALA A 168 -9.02 -12.89 17.38
N LYS A 169 -7.82 -13.47 17.56
CA LYS A 169 -7.66 -14.90 17.90
C LYS A 169 -8.23 -15.26 19.27
N VAL A 170 -8.09 -14.38 20.25
CA VAL A 170 -8.67 -14.59 21.59
C VAL A 170 -10.20 -14.58 21.50
N ARG A 171 -10.79 -13.65 20.75
CA ARG A 171 -12.25 -13.55 20.58
C ARG A 171 -12.84 -14.79 19.89
N ALA A 172 -12.17 -15.27 18.85
CA ALA A 172 -12.50 -16.53 18.19
C ALA A 172 -12.52 -17.70 19.20
N SER A 173 -11.44 -17.84 19.95
CA SER A 173 -11.29 -18.90 20.97
C SER A 173 -12.35 -18.83 22.09
N SER A 174 -12.83 -17.63 22.44
CA SER A 174 -13.90 -17.45 23.42
C SER A 174 -15.30 -17.72 22.88
N SER A 175 -15.52 -17.60 21.57
CA SER A 175 -16.83 -17.81 20.94
C SER A 175 -17.15 -19.30 20.70
N LEU A 176 -16.15 -20.16 20.85
CA LEU A 176 -16.24 -21.62 20.72
C LEU A 176 -16.45 -22.35 22.07
N LYS A 177 -16.55 -21.61 23.19
CA LYS A 177 -16.86 -22.13 24.53
C LYS A 177 -18.30 -21.80 24.91
#